data_AF-A0A920GK28-F1
#
_entry.id   AF-A0A920GK28-F1
#
_cell.length_a   1.000
_cell.length_b   1.000
_cell.length_c   1.000
_cell.angle_alpha   90.00
_cell.angle_beta   90.00
_cell.angle_gamma   90.00
#
_symmetry.space_group_name_H-M   'P 1'
#
loop_
_entity.id
_entity.type
_entity.pdbx_description
1 polymer ?
#
loop_
_entity_poly.entity_id
_entity_poly.type
_entity_poly.pdbx_seq_one_letter_code
_entity_poly.pdbx_strand_id
1 'polypeptide(L)' 'MDESTGFDILDNIDYSDIHIVICTAHDEFALKAIQYKVVDYLMKPIEIQDLQNTIDKIRKRQEK' A
#
# COMPACT_ATOMS: atom_id res chain seq x y z
N MET A 1 9.72 21.91 9.28
CA MET A 1 9.83 20.54 9.82
C MET A 1 9.78 19.66 8.60
N ASP A 2 10.85 18.94 8.32
CA ASP A 2 10.98 18.17 7.08
C ASP A 2 9.80 17.20 6.96
N GLU A 3 8.93 17.47 5.98
CA GLU A 3 7.78 16.65 5.62
C GLU A 3 8.29 15.39 4.92
N SER A 4 8.95 14.51 5.67
CA SER A 4 9.18 13.15 5.17
C SER A 4 7.80 12.54 4.94
N THR A 5 7.41 12.46 3.67
CA THR A 5 6.16 11.88 3.23
C THR A 5 6.17 10.39 3.51
N GLY A 6 5.00 9.75 3.55
CA GLY A 6 4.93 8.30 3.64
C GLY A 6 5.71 7.58 2.52
N PHE A 7 5.99 8.26 1.40
CA PHE A 7 6.77 7.74 0.28
C PHE A 7 8.28 7.68 0.56
N ASP A 8 8.84 8.62 1.33
CA ASP A 8 10.27 8.59 1.65
C ASP A 8 10.62 7.37 2.52
N ILE A 9 9.65 6.88 3.30
CA ILE A 9 9.76 5.63 4.03
C ILE A 9 9.80 4.45 3.06
N LEU A 10 8.93 4.46 2.04
CA LEU A 10 8.84 3.39 1.04
C LEU A 10 10.14 3.22 0.25
N ASP A 11 10.85 4.31 -0.04
CA ASP A 11 12.15 4.26 -0.73
C ASP A 11 13.23 3.48 0.05
N ASN A 12 13.08 3.37 1.37
CA ASN A 12 14.06 2.75 2.27
C ASN A 12 13.61 1.38 2.80
N ILE A 13 12.47 0.84 2.35
CA ILE A 13 11.98 -0.47 2.80
C ILE A 13 12.49 -1.59 1.89
N ASP A 14 12.98 -2.68 2.50
CA ASP A 14 13.14 -3.96 1.82
C ASP A 14 11.77 -4.65 1.66
N TYR A 15 11.35 -4.83 0.41
CA TYR A 15 10.09 -5.44 0.03
C TYR A 15 10.11 -6.97 0.01
N SER A 16 11.26 -7.60 0.27
CA SER A 16 11.44 -9.05 0.08
C SER A 16 10.52 -9.89 0.98
N ASP A 17 10.33 -9.48 2.23
CA ASP A 17 9.53 -10.22 3.23
C ASP A 17 8.35 -9.42 3.80
N ILE A 18 8.02 -8.28 3.18
CA ILE A 18 7.01 -7.35 3.72
C ILE A 18 5.96 -7.03 2.67
N HIS A 19 4.70 -7.00 3.10
CA HIS A 19 3.57 -6.58 2.29
C HIS A 19 3.08 -5.22 2.75
N ILE A 20 3.07 -4.24 1.84
CA ILE A 20 2.67 -2.88 2.13
C ILE A 20 1.35 -2.57 1.46
N VAL A 21 0.43 -1.96 2.20
CA VAL A 21 -0.83 -1.42 1.70
C VAL A 21 -0.90 0.04 2.09
N ILE A 22 -1.15 0.92 1.13
CA ILE A 22 -1.28 2.37 1.38
C ILE A 22 -2.75 2.68 1.61
N CYS A 23 -3.06 3.46 2.65
CA CYS A 23 -4.43 3.88 2.96
C CYS A 23 -4.52 5.40 3.10
N THR A 24 -5.25 6.09 2.22
CA THR A 24 -5.26 7.57 2.19
C THR A 24 -6.58 8.15 1.69
N ALA A 25 -6.88 9.40 2.03
CA ALA A 25 -8.02 10.15 1.49
C ALA A 25 -7.67 10.97 0.24
N HIS A 26 -6.42 10.86 -0.23
CA HIS A 26 -5.82 11.62 -1.32
C HIS A 26 -5.72 10.73 -2.55
N ASP A 27 -6.44 11.05 -3.62
CA ASP A 27 -6.44 10.26 -4.86
C ASP A 27 -5.24 10.60 -5.76
N GLU A 28 -4.66 11.79 -5.61
CA GLU A 28 -3.55 12.30 -6.41
C GLU A 28 -2.27 11.43 -6.32
N PHE A 29 -2.12 10.66 -5.24
CA PHE A 29 -0.95 9.81 -5.01
C PHE A 29 -1.12 8.36 -5.50
N ALA A 30 -2.29 7.98 -6.03
CA ALA A 30 -2.54 6.61 -6.47
C ALA A 30 -1.58 6.19 -7.60
N LEU A 31 -1.32 7.08 -8.56
CA LEU A 31 -0.35 6.83 -9.64
C LEU A 31 1.09 6.69 -9.12
N LYS A 32 1.46 7.48 -8.11
CA LYS A 32 2.77 7.39 -7.47
C LYS A 32 2.92 6.07 -6.72
N ALA A 33 1.88 5.63 -6.02
CA ALA A 33 1.87 4.35 -5.30
C ALA A 33 2.07 3.13 -6.22
N ILE A 34 1.60 3.17 -7.46
CA ILE A 34 1.81 2.08 -8.45
C ILE A 34 3.30 1.88 -8.77
N GLN A 35 4.13 2.92 -8.65
CA GLN A 35 5.58 2.80 -8.88
C GLN A 35 6.29 2.02 -7.77
N TYR A 36 5.64 1.87 -6.61
CA TYR A 36 6.14 1.09 -5.49
C TYR A 36 5.60 -0.34 -5.53
N LYS A 37 6.35 -1.29 -4.95
CA LYS A 37 5.94 -2.70 -4.84
C LYS A 37 4.88 -2.94 -3.75
N VAL A 38 3.91 -2.04 -3.64
CA VAL A 38 2.78 -2.19 -2.71
C VAL A 38 1.81 -3.26 -3.21
N VAL A 39 1.06 -3.83 -2.28
CA VAL A 39 0.03 -4.83 -2.58
C VAL A 39 -1.26 -4.15 -3.02
N ASP A 40 -1.63 -3.06 -2.37
CA ASP A 40 -2.84 -2.31 -2.69
C ASP A 40 -2.79 -0.85 -2.24
N TYR A 41 -3.71 -0.04 -2.78
CA TYR A 41 -3.93 1.36 -2.43
C TYR A 41 -5.41 1.57 -2.12
N LEU A 42 -5.74 1.80 -0.86
CA LEU A 42 -7.10 1.91 -0.35
C LEU A 42 -7.47 3.38 -0.07
N MET A 43 -8.59 3.81 -0.62
CA MET A 43 -9.15 5.14 -0.34
C MET A 43 -9.88 5.15 1.00
N LYS A 44 -9.71 6.23 1.77
CA LYS A 44 -10.50 6.49 2.97
C LYS A 44 -11.81 7.20 2.56
N PRO A 45 -12.96 6.88 3.19
CA PRO A 45 -13.15 5.79 4.16
C PRO A 45 -12.97 4.41 3.52
N ILE A 46 -12.29 3.50 4.22
CA ILE A 46 -11.97 2.18 3.67
C ILE A 46 -13.22 1.31 3.70
N GLU A 47 -13.63 0.83 2.53
CA GLU A 47 -14.70 -0.15 2.41
C GLU A 47 -14.23 -1.52 2.91
N ILE A 48 -15.06 -2.19 3.72
CA ILE A 48 -14.69 -3.49 4.31
C ILE A 48 -14.39 -4.55 3.25
N GLN A 49 -15.10 -4.49 2.11
CA GLN A 49 -14.90 -5.39 0.99
C GLN A 49 -13.52 -5.22 0.36
N ASP A 50 -13.04 -3.99 0.21
CA ASP A 50 -11.73 -3.71 -0.38
C ASP A 50 -10.60 -4.16 0.55
N LEU A 51 -10.78 -3.99 1.87
CA LEU A 51 -9.85 -4.52 2.85
C LEU A 51 -9.79 -6.05 2.82
N GLN A 52 -10.94 -6.73 2.76
CA GLN A 52 -11.01 -8.19 2.63
C GLN A 52 -10.31 -8.67 1.34
N ASN A 53 -10.58 -8.02 0.22
CA ASN A 53 -9.94 -8.31 -1.06
C ASN A 53 -8.41 -8.14 -0.98
N THR A 54 -7.94 -7.10 -0.27
CA THR A 54 -6.52 -6.86 -0.05
C THR A 54 -5.87 -7.98 0.76
N ILE A 55 -6.51 -8.42 1.85
CA ILE A 55 -6.03 -9.52 2.69
C ILE A 55 -5.94 -10.81 1.86
N ASP A 56 -6.93 -11.10 1.03
CA ASP A 56 -6.92 -12.29 0.18
C ASP A 56 -5.83 -12.23 -0.90
N LYS A 57 -5.54 -11.04 -1.46
CA LYS A 57 -4.38 -10.83 -2.33
C LYS A 57 -3.07 -11.13 -1.60
N ILE A 58 -2.93 -10.69 -0.35
CA ILE A 58 -1.74 -10.95 0.47
C ILE A 58 -1.56 -12.46 0.71
N ARG A 59 -2.61 -13.16 1.16
CA ARG A 59 -2.58 -14.61 1.42
C ARG A 59 -2.12 -15.40 0.19
N LYS A 60 -2.69 -15.10 -0.99
CA LYS A 60 -2.30 -15.74 -2.26
C LYS A 60 -0.85 -15.51 -2.66
N ARG A 61 -0.21 -14.42 -2.20
CA ARG A 61 1.22 -14.16 -2.45
C ARG A 61 2.12 -14.98 -1.52
N GLN A 62 1.66 -15.34 -0.32
CA GLN A 62 2.41 -16.17 0.64
C GLN A 62 2.34 -17.67 0.35
N GLU A 63 1.31 -18.13 -0.37
CA GLU A 63 1.14 -19.53 -0.77
C GLU A 63 1.98 -19.93 -2.01
N LYS A 64 2.68 -18.98 -2.64
CA LYS A 64 3.58 -19.20 -3.78
C LYS A 64 5.03 -19.24 -3.33
#